data_AF-A0A1V6T2K5-F1
#
_entry.id   AF-A0A1V6T2K5-F1
#
_cell.length_a   1.000
_cell.length_b   1.000
_cell.length_c   1.000
_cell.angle_alpha   90.00
_cell.angle_beta   90.00
_cell.angle_gamma   90.00
#
_symmetry.space_group_name_H-M   'P 1'
#
loop_
_entity.id
_entity.type
_entity.pdbx_description
1 polymer ?
#
loop_
_entity_poly.entity_id
_entity_poly.type
_entity_poly.pdbx_seq_one_letter_code
_entity_poly.pdbx_strand_id
1 'polypeptide(L)'
;MGLKNLADEYSKLMGRNPEGTYLYTPQKFEAFHPGSLGYFDENGTWNMITDLCLPERTQTDGFKDMSHPLRWEKPETAAWRTRSSDGETEQSLDANAEISGALSAAPVDVGGKAKTKRGSTMKAELVTGSVVKHERLKAPFNSIIQSWIKNNAKELVQGIHGVDVRKYGVWAIRAVYVTPECAVTMDSGKNSEISLGATVGATGIGKLGTEGSTLAKFKNAGWTTYPEEESEQGYVVAFSGSKFALRPFSALRSNEKPLHQIISLPGQDGIKTRPLLDEDGNVVGSERVRIILDETGHPIGEEKIDEEAERKAQEEKFKKDQEEAERQELEEYEYNEFDIECDPLGTSEQDLEEEKQAEKLAKEAEIADFKKIWEEIKLIPDEKERGMKLGYYKAAFWKYVEQMRDQINSHPDEAKRAEQMATLKEYVKARMEIMWQ
;
A
#
# COMPACT_ATOMS: atom_id res chain seq x y z
N MET A 1 -2.62 2.53 22.69
CA MET A 1 -2.21 1.24 22.10
C MET A 1 -3.40 0.73 21.31
N GLY A 2 -3.38 0.89 19.98
CA GLY A 2 -4.47 0.41 19.11
C GLY A 2 -4.57 -1.12 19.17
N LEU A 3 -5.79 -1.64 19.13
CA LEU A 3 -6.04 -3.07 18.94
C LEU A 3 -5.29 -3.50 17.67
N LYS A 4 -4.34 -4.42 17.81
CA LYS A 4 -3.68 -5.01 16.64
C LYS A 4 -4.74 -5.78 15.86
N ASN A 5 -4.86 -5.49 14.56
CA ASN A 5 -5.75 -6.24 13.67
C ASN A 5 -5.27 -7.70 13.61
N LEU A 6 -6.18 -8.66 13.82
CA LEU A 6 -5.88 -10.10 13.77
C LEU A 6 -5.33 -10.51 12.39
N ALA A 7 -5.79 -9.86 11.31
CA ALA A 7 -5.30 -10.11 9.95
C ALA A 7 -3.81 -9.76 9.78
N ASP A 8 -3.36 -8.65 10.39
CA ASP A 8 -1.95 -8.25 10.36
C ASP A 8 -1.07 -9.21 11.19
N GLU A 9 -1.60 -9.73 12.30
CA GLU A 9 -0.89 -10.69 13.13
C GLU A 9 -0.77 -12.05 12.44
N TYR A 10 -1.87 -12.52 11.83
CA TYR A 10 -1.90 -13.75 11.05
C TYR A 10 -0.92 -13.71 9.87
N SER A 11 -0.96 -12.65 9.07
CA SER A 11 -0.06 -12.49 7.91
C SER A 11 1.41 -12.45 8.34
N LYS A 12 1.74 -11.78 9.45
CA LYS A 12 3.10 -11.76 10.01
C LYS A 12 3.56 -13.13 10.49
N LEU A 13 2.69 -13.91 11.13
CA LEU A 13 3.01 -15.28 11.55
C LEU A 13 3.23 -16.20 10.35
N MET A 14 2.39 -16.06 9.33
CA MET A 14 2.44 -16.87 8.11
C MET A 14 3.51 -16.41 7.10
N GLY A 15 4.11 -15.22 7.30
CA GLY A 15 5.05 -14.61 6.35
C GLY A 15 6.40 -15.32 6.17
N ARG A 16 6.59 -16.48 6.82
CA ARG A 16 7.72 -17.39 6.53
C ARG A 16 7.45 -18.29 5.33
N ASN A 17 6.20 -18.43 4.92
CA ASN A 17 5.81 -19.22 3.76
C ASN A 17 6.05 -18.42 2.47
N PRO A 18 6.48 -19.06 1.37
CA PRO A 18 6.91 -18.37 0.16
C PRO A 18 5.77 -17.76 -0.68
N GLU A 19 4.51 -18.10 -0.40
CA GLU A 19 3.34 -17.74 -1.22
C GLU A 19 2.82 -16.31 -0.98
N GLY A 20 3.60 -15.48 -0.29
CA GLY A 20 3.32 -14.07 -0.07
C GLY A 20 2.52 -13.78 1.20
N THR A 21 1.50 -12.94 1.08
CA THR A 21 0.68 -12.48 2.20
C THR A 21 -0.53 -13.39 2.37
N TYR A 22 -0.58 -14.10 3.49
CA TYR A 22 -1.70 -14.96 3.86
C TYR A 22 -2.85 -14.18 4.49
N LEU A 23 -4.08 -14.54 4.15
CA LEU A 23 -5.30 -13.86 4.57
C LEU A 23 -5.97 -14.61 5.74
N TYR A 24 -6.22 -13.90 6.85
CA TYR A 24 -6.98 -14.45 7.97
C TYR A 24 -8.46 -14.65 7.61
N THR A 25 -9.00 -13.73 6.81
CA THR A 25 -10.33 -13.81 6.19
C THR A 25 -10.13 -13.95 4.68
N PRO A 26 -10.14 -15.19 4.15
CA PRO A 26 -10.08 -15.45 2.72
C PRO A 26 -11.11 -14.62 1.94
N GLN A 27 -10.69 -14.07 0.81
CA GLN A 27 -11.53 -13.24 -0.06
C GLN A 27 -12.07 -14.07 -1.22
N LYS A 28 -13.26 -13.75 -1.73
CA LYS A 28 -13.79 -14.42 -2.94
C LYS A 28 -12.96 -14.01 -4.15
N PHE A 29 -12.57 -14.98 -4.99
CA PHE A 29 -11.73 -14.70 -6.17
C PHE A 29 -12.36 -13.69 -7.12
N GLU A 30 -13.69 -13.66 -7.27
CA GLU A 30 -14.40 -12.68 -8.10
C GLU A 30 -14.14 -11.22 -7.68
N ALA A 31 -13.96 -10.97 -6.38
CA ALA A 31 -13.70 -9.64 -5.85
C ALA A 31 -12.19 -9.35 -5.67
N PHE A 32 -11.37 -10.40 -5.60
CA PHE A 32 -9.95 -10.33 -5.26
C PHE A 32 -9.14 -11.28 -6.15
N HIS A 33 -8.62 -10.76 -7.26
CA HIS A 33 -7.89 -11.52 -8.27
C HIS A 33 -6.71 -10.71 -8.84
N PRO A 34 -5.80 -11.32 -9.61
CA PRO A 34 -4.73 -10.58 -10.26
C PRO A 34 -5.29 -9.47 -11.17
N GLY A 35 -4.68 -8.28 -11.10
CA GLY A 35 -5.16 -7.08 -11.78
C GLY A 35 -6.11 -6.21 -10.95
N SER A 36 -6.71 -6.76 -9.88
CA SER A 36 -7.53 -5.95 -8.97
C SER A 36 -6.67 -4.92 -8.22
N LEU A 37 -7.21 -3.71 -8.11
CA LEU A 37 -6.61 -2.58 -7.39
C LEU A 37 -7.57 -2.17 -6.27
N GLY A 38 -7.08 -2.04 -5.04
CA GLY A 38 -7.94 -1.76 -3.88
C GLY A 38 -7.18 -1.55 -2.58
N TYR A 39 -7.87 -1.66 -1.45
CA TYR A 39 -7.27 -1.55 -0.12
C TYR A 39 -7.92 -2.51 0.87
N PHE A 40 -7.18 -2.85 1.92
CA PHE A 40 -7.73 -3.54 3.09
C PHE A 40 -8.12 -2.49 4.12
N ASP A 41 -9.36 -2.55 4.60
CA ASP A 41 -9.84 -1.68 5.66
C ASP A 41 -9.31 -2.13 7.05
N GLU A 42 -9.76 -1.45 8.10
CA GLU A 42 -9.37 -1.77 9.48
C GLU A 42 -9.85 -3.15 9.97
N ASN A 43 -10.81 -3.76 9.29
CA ASN A 43 -11.30 -5.11 9.57
C ASN A 43 -10.57 -6.18 8.75
N GLY A 44 -9.66 -5.78 7.86
CA GLY A 44 -9.02 -6.68 6.90
C GLY A 44 -9.94 -7.12 5.76
N THR A 45 -11.01 -6.35 5.48
CA THR A 45 -11.91 -6.59 4.34
C THR A 45 -11.34 -5.91 3.11
N TRP A 46 -11.35 -6.63 1.98
CA TRP A 46 -10.92 -6.08 0.70
C TRP A 46 -11.98 -5.12 0.13
N ASN A 47 -11.54 -3.93 -0.25
CA ASN A 47 -12.34 -2.93 -0.94
C ASN A 47 -11.70 -2.65 -2.29
N MET A 48 -12.29 -3.16 -3.37
CA MET A 48 -11.82 -2.95 -4.73
C MET A 48 -12.15 -1.54 -5.20
N ILE A 49 -11.15 -0.84 -5.74
CA ILE A 49 -11.28 0.47 -6.39
C ILE A 49 -11.58 0.26 -7.88
N THR A 50 -10.79 -0.56 -8.56
CA THR A 50 -10.93 -0.83 -9.99
C THR A 50 -10.24 -2.14 -10.38
N ASP A 51 -10.42 -2.59 -11.62
CA ASP A 51 -9.73 -3.74 -12.19
C ASP A 51 -8.91 -3.30 -13.40
N LEU A 52 -7.59 -3.41 -13.27
CA LEU A 52 -6.63 -2.99 -14.28
C LEU A 52 -6.62 -3.92 -15.50
N CYS A 53 -7.14 -5.14 -15.38
CA CYS A 53 -7.30 -6.04 -16.51
C CYS A 53 -8.53 -5.70 -17.37
N LEU A 54 -9.40 -4.80 -16.93
CA LEU A 54 -10.62 -4.38 -17.62
C LEU A 54 -10.57 -2.87 -17.95
N PRO A 55 -10.09 -2.49 -19.16
CA PRO A 55 -9.95 -1.09 -19.54
C PRO A 55 -11.26 -0.30 -19.47
N GLU A 56 -12.37 -0.91 -19.89
CA GLU A 56 -13.69 -0.28 -19.85
C GLU A 56 -14.12 0.08 -18.42
N ARG A 57 -13.77 -0.77 -17.45
CA ARG A 57 -14.05 -0.53 -16.04
C ARG A 57 -13.15 0.58 -15.49
N THR A 58 -11.86 0.55 -15.80
CA THR A 58 -10.90 1.58 -15.39
C THR A 58 -11.37 2.98 -15.80
N GLN A 59 -11.87 3.13 -17.03
CA GLN A 59 -12.42 4.39 -17.54
C GLN A 59 -13.74 4.78 -16.86
N THR A 60 -14.64 3.82 -16.64
CA THR A 60 -15.92 4.05 -15.96
C THR A 60 -15.71 4.53 -14.52
N ASP A 61 -14.67 4.02 -13.86
CA ASP A 61 -14.26 4.40 -12.50
C ASP A 61 -13.51 5.76 -12.46
N GLY A 62 -13.32 6.42 -13.62
CA GLY A 62 -12.73 7.75 -13.73
C GLY A 62 -11.21 7.78 -13.83
N PHE A 63 -10.56 6.65 -14.11
CA PHE A 63 -9.12 6.56 -14.23
C PHE A 63 -8.65 6.53 -15.70
N LYS A 64 -7.40 6.94 -15.92
CA LYS A 64 -6.69 6.87 -17.21
C LYS A 64 -6.29 5.43 -17.51
N ASP A 65 -6.17 5.11 -18.80
CA ASP A 65 -5.75 3.78 -19.25
C ASP A 65 -4.29 3.45 -18.91
N MET A 66 -4.00 2.15 -18.82
CA MET A 66 -2.62 1.66 -18.78
C MET A 66 -1.91 1.86 -20.10
N SER A 67 -0.64 2.25 -20.04
CA SER A 67 0.22 2.37 -21.22
C SER A 67 0.46 1.01 -21.90
N HIS A 68 0.43 -0.06 -21.11
CA HIS A 68 0.67 -1.43 -21.57
C HIS A 68 -0.34 -2.39 -20.91
N PRO A 69 -0.94 -3.31 -21.69
CA PRO A 69 -1.87 -4.29 -21.12
C PRO A 69 -1.12 -5.33 -20.28
N LEU A 70 -1.68 -5.67 -19.12
CA LEU A 70 -1.21 -6.76 -18.27
C LEU A 70 -1.49 -8.10 -18.95
N ARG A 71 -0.59 -9.07 -18.78
CA ARG A 71 -0.69 -10.38 -19.43
C ARG A 71 -0.80 -11.48 -18.40
N TRP A 72 -1.81 -12.34 -18.57
CA TRP A 72 -1.99 -13.52 -17.75
C TRP A 72 -0.90 -14.56 -17.99
N GLU A 73 -0.52 -15.24 -16.91
CA GLU A 73 0.25 -16.47 -16.99
C GLU A 73 -0.66 -17.69 -16.97
N LYS A 74 -0.13 -18.84 -17.40
CA LYS A 74 -0.87 -20.09 -17.32
C LYS A 74 -1.03 -20.44 -15.82
N PRO A 75 -2.25 -20.72 -15.35
CA PRO A 75 -2.45 -21.08 -13.94
C PRO A 75 -1.72 -22.38 -13.60
N GLU A 76 -1.17 -22.42 -12.40
CA GLU A 76 -0.54 -23.61 -11.82
C GLU A 76 -1.43 -24.19 -10.72
N THR A 77 -1.29 -25.47 -10.42
CA THR A 77 -2.09 -26.14 -9.41
C THR A 77 -1.19 -26.98 -8.50
N ALA A 78 -1.37 -26.85 -7.20
CA ALA A 78 -0.64 -27.60 -6.20
C ALA A 78 -1.58 -28.14 -5.11
N ALA A 79 -1.33 -29.34 -4.61
CA ALA A 79 -2.08 -29.87 -3.47
C ALA A 79 -1.48 -29.33 -2.17
N TRP A 80 -2.21 -28.45 -1.49
CA TRP A 80 -1.87 -28.01 -0.14
C TRP A 80 -2.64 -28.86 0.85
N ARG A 81 -1.98 -29.27 1.93
CA ARG A 81 -2.64 -29.97 3.05
C ARG A 81 -2.77 -29.04 4.25
N THR A 82 -1.64 -28.57 4.75
CA THR A 82 -1.60 -27.62 5.86
C THR A 82 -0.41 -26.70 5.66
N ARG A 83 -0.63 -25.40 5.86
CA ARG A 83 0.41 -24.38 5.96
C ARG A 83 0.39 -23.86 7.39
N SER A 84 1.55 -23.70 8.01
CA SER A 84 1.66 -23.21 9.39
C SER A 84 2.80 -22.22 9.56
N SER A 85 2.71 -21.38 10.58
CA SER A 85 3.79 -20.43 10.95
C SER A 85 5.04 -21.11 11.50
N ASP A 86 4.91 -22.37 11.92
CA ASP A 86 5.95 -23.18 12.59
C ASP A 86 6.77 -24.03 11.60
N GLY A 87 6.86 -23.67 10.32
CA GLY A 87 7.94 -24.08 9.40
C GLY A 87 8.19 -25.58 9.14
N GLU A 88 7.46 -26.51 9.75
CA GLU A 88 7.59 -27.96 9.54
C GLU A 88 6.20 -28.60 9.53
N THR A 89 5.54 -28.66 8.38
CA THR A 89 5.06 -29.92 7.75
C THR A 89 4.53 -29.64 6.33
N GLU A 90 5.40 -29.54 5.34
CA GLU A 90 4.97 -29.72 3.94
C GLU A 90 5.28 -31.14 3.47
N GLN A 91 4.22 -31.92 3.27
CA GLN A 91 4.19 -32.95 2.24
C GLN A 91 3.47 -32.35 1.03
N SER A 92 4.14 -31.50 0.26
CA SER A 92 3.65 -31.11 -1.07
C SER A 92 3.93 -32.29 -2.02
N LEU A 93 2.87 -32.87 -2.57
CA LEU A 93 2.96 -33.82 -3.67
C LEU A 93 2.71 -33.02 -4.94
N ASP A 94 3.77 -32.77 -5.71
CA ASP A 94 3.67 -32.13 -7.02
C ASP A 94 2.82 -33.02 -7.95
N ALA A 95 1.62 -32.56 -8.27
CA ALA A 95 0.62 -33.29 -9.03
C ALA A 95 0.91 -33.35 -10.55
N ASN A 96 2.09 -32.90 -10.98
CA ASN A 96 2.52 -32.92 -12.40
C ASN A 96 3.28 -34.19 -12.79
N ALA A 97 3.51 -35.13 -11.86
CA ALA A 97 4.03 -36.45 -12.19
C ALA A 97 2.86 -37.38 -12.53
N GLU A 98 2.86 -37.91 -13.75
CA GLU A 98 1.91 -38.90 -14.26
C GLU A 98 1.59 -39.95 -13.19
N ILE A 99 0.34 -39.94 -12.70
CA ILE A 99 -0.15 -40.84 -11.66
C ILE A 99 -0.27 -42.24 -12.27
N SER A 100 0.84 -42.97 -12.32
CA SER A 100 0.87 -44.43 -12.50
C SER A 100 1.41 -45.09 -11.23
N GLY A 101 0.50 -45.50 -10.36
CA GLY A 101 0.59 -46.82 -9.73
C GLY A 101 1.32 -47.01 -8.40
N ALA A 102 1.59 -45.98 -7.58
CA ALA A 102 2.20 -46.21 -6.26
C ALA A 102 1.70 -45.25 -5.15
N LEU A 103 0.44 -45.41 -4.73
CA LEU A 103 0.00 -44.97 -3.40
C LEU A 103 -0.50 -46.19 -2.61
N SER A 104 0.43 -47.10 -2.33
CA SER A 104 0.20 -48.27 -1.50
C SER A 104 0.68 -48.01 -0.07
N ALA A 105 -0.28 -47.80 0.83
CA ALA A 105 -0.31 -48.21 2.23
C ALA A 105 1.03 -48.37 2.99
N ALA A 106 1.32 -47.43 3.89
CA ALA A 106 1.93 -47.77 5.18
C ALA A 106 1.48 -46.76 6.26
N PRO A 107 0.83 -47.19 7.35
CA PRO A 107 0.67 -46.36 8.53
C PRO A 107 1.99 -46.35 9.28
N VAL A 108 2.67 -45.20 9.33
CA VAL A 108 3.82 -45.04 10.22
C VAL A 108 3.28 -44.63 11.58
N ASP A 109 3.21 -45.59 12.49
CA ASP A 109 3.05 -45.37 13.93
C ASP A 109 4.29 -44.62 14.43
N VAL A 110 4.23 -43.28 14.47
CA VAL A 110 5.25 -42.45 15.12
C VAL A 110 4.78 -42.11 16.53
N GLY A 111 5.04 -43.05 17.46
CA GLY A 111 5.17 -42.73 18.88
C GLY A 111 6.40 -41.84 19.09
N GLY A 112 6.29 -40.56 18.78
CA GLY A 112 7.36 -39.58 18.89
C GLY A 112 7.17 -38.70 20.12
N LYS A 113 8.12 -38.76 21.07
CA LYS A 113 8.27 -37.82 22.18
C LYS A 113 8.09 -36.38 21.69
N ALA A 114 7.02 -35.72 22.14
CA ALA A 114 6.83 -34.29 22.00
C ALA A 114 7.95 -33.55 22.75
N LYS A 115 9.04 -33.22 22.05
CA LYS A 115 9.95 -32.17 22.47
C LYS A 115 9.25 -30.85 22.20
N THR A 116 8.54 -30.34 23.21
CA THR A 116 7.96 -29.00 23.19
C THR A 116 9.10 -27.99 23.17
N LYS A 117 9.61 -27.65 21.98
CA LYS A 117 10.42 -26.44 21.82
C LYS A 117 9.51 -25.27 22.15
N ARG A 118 9.85 -24.52 23.20
CA ARG A 118 9.32 -23.16 23.46
C ARG A 118 9.79 -22.23 22.33
N GLY A 119 9.14 -22.31 21.18
CA GLY A 119 9.13 -21.28 20.15
C GLY A 119 7.79 -20.55 20.21
N SER A 120 7.81 -19.23 20.00
CA SER A 120 6.66 -18.29 19.99
C SER A 120 5.29 -18.84 20.41
N THR A 121 4.74 -18.31 21.51
CA THR A 121 3.42 -18.67 22.06
C THR A 121 2.24 -18.50 21.08
N MET A 122 2.47 -17.95 19.88
CA MET A 122 1.46 -17.69 18.87
C MET A 122 1.69 -18.55 17.64
N LYS A 123 0.61 -19.14 17.12
CA LYS A 123 0.63 -20.01 15.95
C LYS A 123 -0.49 -19.64 14.99
N ALA A 124 -0.21 -19.70 13.71
CA ALA A 124 -1.19 -19.52 12.65
C ALA A 124 -1.17 -20.75 11.74
N GLU A 125 -2.35 -21.23 11.35
CA GLU A 125 -2.50 -22.39 10.48
C GLU A 125 -3.58 -22.13 9.41
N LEU A 126 -3.37 -22.72 8.24
CA LEU A 126 -4.30 -22.79 7.12
C LEU A 126 -4.40 -24.25 6.68
N VAL A 127 -5.63 -24.74 6.56
CA VAL A 127 -5.92 -26.06 5.96
C VAL A 127 -6.78 -25.83 4.74
N THR A 128 -6.42 -26.46 3.63
CA THR A 128 -7.17 -26.43 2.37
C THR A 128 -7.73 -27.82 2.12
N GLY A 129 -8.99 -27.90 1.69
CA GLY A 129 -9.64 -29.20 1.44
C GLY A 129 -9.24 -29.85 0.13
N SER A 130 -8.79 -29.05 -0.84
CA SER A 130 -8.56 -29.46 -2.22
C SER A 130 -7.32 -28.78 -2.82
N VAL A 131 -7.18 -28.91 -4.14
CA VAL A 131 -6.08 -28.32 -4.91
C VAL A 131 -6.15 -26.80 -4.84
N VAL A 132 -5.00 -26.18 -4.62
CA VAL A 132 -4.82 -24.72 -4.64
C VAL A 132 -4.36 -24.33 -6.04
N LYS A 133 -5.09 -23.40 -6.65
CA LYS A 133 -4.79 -22.81 -7.96
C LYS A 133 -4.00 -21.53 -7.77
N HIS A 134 -2.85 -21.42 -8.41
CA HIS A 134 -2.02 -20.23 -8.44
C HIS A 134 -2.31 -19.47 -9.74
N GLU A 135 -2.95 -18.31 -9.60
CA GLU A 135 -3.31 -17.41 -10.68
C GLU A 135 -2.39 -16.17 -10.62
N ARG A 136 -1.70 -15.83 -11.71
CA ARG A 136 -0.76 -14.71 -11.71
C ARG A 136 -0.65 -13.96 -13.03
N LEU A 137 -0.22 -12.71 -12.93
CA LEU A 137 0.19 -11.86 -14.05
C LEU A 137 1.69 -11.96 -14.29
N LYS A 138 2.07 -11.95 -15.58
CA LYS A 138 3.46 -11.99 -16.04
C LYS A 138 4.19 -10.69 -15.76
N ALA A 139 5.49 -10.81 -15.52
CA ALA A 139 6.40 -9.68 -15.52
C ALA A 139 6.53 -9.06 -16.95
N PRO A 140 6.83 -7.75 -17.05
CA PRO A 140 6.95 -6.80 -15.95
C PRO A 140 5.56 -6.38 -15.44
N PHE A 141 5.39 -6.31 -14.12
CA PHE A 141 4.16 -5.88 -13.45
C PHE A 141 4.38 -4.58 -12.67
N ASN A 142 5.36 -4.56 -11.76
CA ASN A 142 5.57 -3.48 -10.80
C ASN A 142 5.81 -2.12 -11.48
N SER A 143 6.65 -2.10 -12.52
CA SER A 143 6.97 -0.86 -13.26
C SER A 143 5.77 -0.30 -14.03
N ILE A 144 4.94 -1.18 -14.60
CA ILE A 144 3.71 -0.81 -15.30
C ILE A 144 2.71 -0.22 -14.30
N ILE A 145 2.46 -0.93 -13.20
CA ILE A 145 1.53 -0.48 -12.17
C ILE A 145 1.99 0.82 -11.53
N GLN A 146 3.28 0.95 -11.20
CA GLN A 146 3.82 2.17 -10.59
C GLN A 146 3.61 3.37 -11.52
N SER A 147 3.86 3.20 -12.82
CA SER A 147 3.62 4.26 -13.81
C SER A 147 2.15 4.65 -13.88
N TRP A 148 1.25 3.65 -13.86
CA TRP A 148 -0.19 3.88 -13.87
C TRP A 148 -0.68 4.61 -12.61
N ILE A 149 -0.22 4.19 -11.42
CA ILE A 149 -0.58 4.83 -10.15
C ILE A 149 -0.11 6.27 -10.12
N LYS A 150 1.11 6.58 -10.60
CA LYS A 150 1.58 7.96 -10.72
C LYS A 150 0.69 8.80 -11.63
N ASN A 151 0.28 8.25 -12.77
CA ASN A 151 -0.59 8.94 -13.73
C ASN A 151 -2.02 9.19 -13.20
N ASN A 152 -2.45 8.39 -12.22
CA ASN A 152 -3.78 8.44 -11.60
C ASN A 152 -3.76 8.87 -10.13
N ALA A 153 -2.63 9.36 -9.63
CA ALA A 153 -2.45 9.62 -8.20
C ALA A 153 -3.44 10.67 -7.69
N LYS A 154 -3.67 11.72 -8.49
CA LYS A 154 -4.63 12.78 -8.15
C LYS A 154 -6.04 12.21 -8.01
N GLU A 155 -6.47 11.42 -8.98
CA GLU A 155 -7.79 10.80 -9.03
C GLU A 155 -7.98 9.78 -7.88
N LEU A 156 -6.96 8.98 -7.56
CA LEU A 156 -6.98 8.04 -6.44
C LEU A 156 -7.11 8.73 -5.08
N VAL A 157 -6.43 9.87 -4.90
CA VAL A 157 -6.37 10.59 -3.62
C VAL A 157 -7.54 11.56 -3.45
N GLN A 158 -8.01 12.20 -4.52
CA GLN A 158 -9.10 13.17 -4.47
C GLN A 158 -10.47 12.55 -4.78
N GLY A 159 -10.50 11.31 -5.29
CA GLY A 159 -11.72 10.59 -5.61
C GLY A 159 -12.46 10.03 -4.39
N ILE A 160 -13.51 9.25 -4.66
CA ILE A 160 -14.40 8.69 -3.64
C ILE A 160 -13.69 7.81 -2.60
N HIS A 161 -12.58 7.17 -2.99
CA HIS A 161 -11.78 6.31 -2.12
C HIS A 161 -10.65 7.06 -1.41
N GLY A 162 -10.49 8.37 -1.66
CA GLY A 162 -9.31 9.14 -1.28
C GLY A 162 -8.96 9.12 0.22
N VAL A 163 -9.99 9.14 1.09
CA VAL A 163 -9.81 9.07 2.55
C VAL A 163 -9.19 7.73 2.96
N ASP A 164 -9.70 6.63 2.41
CA ASP A 164 -9.24 5.29 2.73
C ASP A 164 -7.88 4.99 2.08
N VAL A 165 -7.67 5.44 0.84
CA VAL A 165 -6.38 5.35 0.14
C VAL A 165 -5.27 6.04 0.95
N ARG A 166 -5.53 7.22 1.52
CA ARG A 166 -4.59 7.92 2.42
C ARG A 166 -4.31 7.13 3.69
N LYS A 167 -5.33 6.49 4.27
CA LYS A 167 -5.22 5.78 5.56
C LYS A 167 -4.54 4.41 5.42
N TYR A 168 -4.89 3.66 4.38
CA TYR A 168 -4.53 2.24 4.25
C TYR A 168 -3.47 1.97 3.17
N GLY A 169 -3.30 2.92 2.23
CA GLY A 169 -2.57 2.71 0.98
C GLY A 169 -3.39 1.93 -0.04
N VAL A 170 -2.83 1.74 -1.23
CA VAL A 170 -3.43 0.97 -2.33
C VAL A 170 -2.60 -0.27 -2.60
N TRP A 171 -3.25 -1.38 -2.88
CA TRP A 171 -2.65 -2.62 -3.33
C TRP A 171 -3.02 -2.89 -4.77
N ALA A 172 -2.02 -3.29 -5.57
CA ALA A 172 -2.23 -3.90 -6.86
C ALA A 172 -1.85 -5.38 -6.79
N ILE A 173 -2.82 -6.25 -7.06
CA ILE A 173 -2.64 -7.70 -6.89
C ILE A 173 -2.00 -8.30 -8.14
N ARG A 174 -0.85 -8.97 -7.97
CA ARG A 174 -0.12 -9.63 -9.05
C ARG A 174 -0.44 -11.11 -9.15
N ALA A 175 -0.52 -11.80 -8.01
CA ALA A 175 -0.79 -13.22 -7.95
C ALA A 175 -1.67 -13.56 -6.74
N VAL A 176 -2.45 -14.63 -6.87
CA VAL A 176 -3.32 -15.16 -5.82
C VAL A 176 -3.28 -16.68 -5.80
N TYR A 177 -3.49 -17.24 -4.60
CA TYR A 177 -3.64 -18.67 -4.36
C TYR A 177 -5.07 -18.94 -3.94
N VAL A 178 -5.79 -19.67 -4.80
CA VAL A 178 -7.23 -19.89 -4.72
C VAL A 178 -7.53 -21.33 -4.35
N THR A 179 -8.47 -21.55 -3.45
CA THR A 179 -8.97 -22.90 -3.12
C THR A 179 -10.49 -22.90 -3.00
N PRO A 180 -11.19 -23.93 -3.46
CA PRO A 180 -12.63 -24.07 -3.27
C PRO A 180 -13.06 -23.99 -1.80
N GLU A 181 -12.28 -24.56 -0.88
CA GLU A 181 -12.65 -24.63 0.53
C GLU A 181 -11.41 -24.57 1.46
N CYS A 182 -11.54 -23.90 2.61
CA CYS A 182 -10.44 -23.79 3.56
C CYS A 182 -10.89 -23.60 5.02
N ALA A 183 -9.96 -23.78 5.93
CA ALA A 183 -10.12 -23.46 7.35
C ALA A 183 -8.89 -22.69 7.84
N VAL A 184 -9.14 -21.63 8.60
CA VAL A 184 -8.11 -20.75 9.16
C VAL A 184 -8.21 -20.74 10.68
N THR A 185 -7.07 -20.75 11.36
CA THR A 185 -7.00 -20.56 12.82
C THR A 185 -5.75 -19.79 13.23
N MET A 186 -5.85 -19.10 14.37
CA MET A 186 -4.73 -18.41 14.99
C MET A 186 -4.83 -18.52 16.52
N ASP A 187 -3.80 -19.08 17.14
CA ASP A 187 -3.63 -19.08 18.59
C ASP A 187 -2.79 -17.86 18.99
N SER A 188 -3.37 -16.98 19.82
CA SER A 188 -2.73 -15.74 20.29
C SER A 188 -1.92 -15.92 21.59
N GLY A 189 -1.83 -17.14 22.12
CA GLY A 189 -0.96 -17.48 23.26
C GLY A 189 -1.32 -16.82 24.60
N LYS A 190 -2.32 -15.93 24.63
CA LYS A 190 -2.76 -15.18 25.83
C LYS A 190 -3.90 -15.87 26.59
N ASN A 191 -4.59 -16.82 25.97
CA ASN A 191 -5.65 -17.62 26.60
C ASN A 191 -5.37 -19.12 26.39
N SER A 192 -4.55 -19.70 27.27
CA SER A 192 -4.03 -21.07 27.18
C SER A 192 -5.05 -22.21 27.38
N GLU A 193 -6.36 -21.94 27.34
CA GLU A 193 -7.40 -22.97 27.54
C GLU A 193 -7.99 -23.53 26.24
N ILE A 194 -7.67 -22.97 25.06
CA ILE A 194 -8.22 -23.42 23.76
C ILE A 194 -7.10 -23.87 22.82
N SER A 195 -6.18 -24.72 23.29
CA SER A 195 -5.10 -25.29 22.45
C SER A 195 -5.35 -26.74 22.02
N LEU A 196 -6.55 -27.28 22.25
CA LEU A 196 -6.97 -28.62 21.81
C LEU A 196 -7.26 -28.69 20.29
N GLY A 197 -7.51 -27.56 19.61
CA GLY A 197 -7.88 -27.52 18.20
C GLY A 197 -6.72 -27.68 17.20
N ALA A 198 -5.51 -27.25 17.56
CA ALA A 198 -4.33 -27.29 16.67
C ALA A 198 -3.74 -28.71 16.55
N THR A 199 -3.74 -29.50 17.64
CA THR A 199 -3.19 -30.88 17.61
C THR A 199 -4.09 -31.87 16.85
N VAL A 200 -5.40 -31.60 16.80
CA VAL A 200 -6.40 -32.44 16.12
C VAL A 200 -6.38 -32.22 14.60
N GLY A 201 -6.03 -31.02 14.13
CA GLY A 201 -5.93 -30.70 12.69
C GLY A 201 -4.87 -31.53 11.97
N ALA A 202 -3.66 -31.65 12.52
CA ALA A 202 -2.55 -32.36 11.85
C ALA A 202 -2.70 -33.89 11.82
N THR A 203 -3.38 -34.49 12.80
CA THR A 203 -3.55 -35.96 12.90
C THR A 203 -4.84 -36.48 12.26
N GLY A 204 -5.85 -35.61 12.05
CA GLY A 204 -7.15 -35.98 11.48
C GLY A 204 -7.20 -36.03 9.94
N ILE A 205 -6.20 -35.49 9.24
CA ILE A 205 -6.18 -35.37 7.77
C ILE A 205 -5.78 -36.70 7.08
N GLY A 206 -5.27 -37.69 7.82
CA GLY A 206 -4.76 -38.96 7.26
C GLY A 206 -5.80 -39.96 6.72
N LYS A 207 -7.10 -39.68 6.80
CA LYS A 207 -8.18 -40.56 6.27
C LYS A 207 -9.22 -39.74 5.49
N LEU A 208 -8.82 -39.18 4.36
CA LEU A 208 -9.70 -38.54 3.38
C LEU A 208 -10.18 -39.59 2.36
N GLY A 209 -11.29 -40.25 2.70
CA GLY A 209 -12.15 -40.88 1.70
C GLY A 209 -13.15 -39.84 1.20
N THR A 210 -13.39 -39.84 -0.11
CA THR A 210 -14.39 -39.04 -0.82
C THR A 210 -15.74 -39.03 -0.10
N GLU A 211 -16.36 -37.85 0.02
CA GLU A 211 -17.78 -37.59 0.35
C GLU A 211 -18.23 -37.31 1.81
N GLY A 212 -17.35 -36.86 2.72
CA GLY A 212 -17.80 -36.34 4.02
C GLY A 212 -16.97 -35.17 4.56
N SER A 213 -17.52 -33.94 4.50
CA SER A 213 -16.81 -32.67 4.68
C SER A 213 -15.81 -32.64 5.85
N THR A 214 -14.53 -32.66 5.53
CA THR A 214 -13.40 -32.45 6.45
C THR A 214 -13.55 -31.16 7.25
N LEU A 215 -14.13 -30.12 6.66
CA LEU A 215 -14.40 -28.83 7.30
C LEU A 215 -15.34 -28.89 8.51
N ALA A 216 -16.33 -29.79 8.53
CA ALA A 216 -17.24 -29.91 9.67
C ALA A 216 -16.50 -30.29 10.97
N LYS A 217 -15.39 -31.02 10.87
CA LYS A 217 -14.54 -31.36 12.02
C LYS A 217 -13.77 -30.14 12.55
N PHE A 218 -13.34 -29.25 11.65
CA PHE A 218 -12.62 -28.02 12.00
C PHE A 218 -13.53 -26.99 12.70
N LYS A 219 -14.79 -26.87 12.27
CA LYS A 219 -15.76 -25.97 12.90
C LYS A 219 -15.96 -26.28 14.40
N ASN A 220 -15.98 -27.56 14.77
CA ASN A 220 -16.11 -27.99 16.16
C ASN A 220 -14.82 -27.79 16.99
N ALA A 221 -13.70 -27.49 16.33
CA ALA A 221 -12.38 -27.30 16.95
C ALA A 221 -11.98 -25.82 17.09
N GLY A 222 -12.91 -24.88 16.87
CA GLY A 222 -12.66 -23.43 16.98
C GLY A 222 -12.01 -22.80 15.76
N TRP A 223 -11.99 -23.49 14.62
CA TRP A 223 -11.50 -22.94 13.35
C TRP A 223 -12.59 -22.16 12.64
N THR A 224 -12.20 -21.12 11.90
CA THR A 224 -13.07 -20.43 10.96
C THR A 224 -13.02 -21.19 9.63
N THR A 225 -14.16 -21.69 9.17
CA THR A 225 -14.26 -22.54 7.96
C THR A 225 -14.99 -21.82 6.84
N TYR A 226 -14.48 -21.96 5.62
CA TYR A 226 -15.02 -21.43 4.37
C TYR A 226 -15.30 -22.62 3.45
N PRO A 227 -16.56 -23.10 3.39
CA PRO A 227 -16.92 -24.28 2.59
C PRO A 227 -16.98 -23.95 1.09
N GLU A 228 -16.85 -24.98 0.26
CA GLU A 228 -17.04 -24.87 -1.19
C GLU A 228 -18.48 -24.42 -1.51
N GLU A 229 -18.60 -23.36 -2.30
CA GLU A 229 -19.87 -22.86 -2.82
C GLU A 229 -19.92 -23.17 -4.33
N GLU A 230 -20.97 -23.89 -4.80
CA GLU A 230 -21.06 -24.42 -6.17
C GLU A 230 -20.95 -23.37 -7.29
N SER A 231 -21.24 -22.10 -6.99
CA SER A 231 -21.22 -21.00 -7.95
C SER A 231 -19.93 -20.19 -7.95
N GLU A 232 -18.96 -20.49 -7.08
CA GLU A 232 -17.83 -19.61 -6.83
C GLU A 232 -16.51 -20.17 -7.36
N GLN A 233 -15.65 -19.29 -7.87
CA GLN A 233 -14.31 -19.64 -8.34
C GLN A 233 -13.34 -19.99 -7.18
N GLY A 234 -13.83 -19.94 -5.94
CA GLY A 234 -13.11 -20.27 -4.72
C GLY A 234 -12.66 -19.04 -3.92
N TYR A 235 -11.93 -19.32 -2.84
CA TYR A 235 -11.42 -18.36 -1.88
C TYR A 235 -9.92 -18.16 -2.07
N VAL A 236 -9.49 -16.90 -2.09
CA VAL A 236 -8.09 -16.51 -2.03
C VAL A 236 -7.59 -16.59 -0.60
N VAL A 237 -6.60 -17.45 -0.38
CA VAL A 237 -6.00 -17.70 0.95
C VAL A 237 -4.64 -17.03 1.13
N ALA A 238 -3.94 -16.76 0.02
CA ALA A 238 -2.69 -16.02 -0.01
C ALA A 238 -2.57 -15.22 -1.32
N PHE A 239 -1.79 -14.13 -1.31
CA PHE A 239 -1.56 -13.30 -2.48
C PHE A 239 -0.20 -12.60 -2.46
N SER A 240 0.23 -12.14 -3.64
CA SER A 240 1.39 -11.26 -3.79
C SER A 240 1.03 -10.05 -4.65
N GLY A 241 1.69 -8.92 -4.38
CA GLY A 241 1.41 -7.67 -5.08
C GLY A 241 2.31 -6.52 -4.65
N SER A 242 1.98 -5.33 -5.13
CA SER A 242 2.66 -4.10 -4.75
C SER A 242 1.74 -3.25 -3.90
N LYS A 243 2.24 -2.80 -2.74
CA LYS A 243 1.57 -1.81 -1.91
C LYS A 243 2.15 -0.43 -2.22
N PHE A 244 1.26 0.52 -2.43
CA PHE A 244 1.57 1.91 -2.68
C PHE A 244 0.99 2.74 -1.54
N ALA A 245 1.86 3.41 -0.81
CA ALA A 245 1.45 4.34 0.24
C ALA A 245 1.81 5.76 -0.19
N LEU A 246 0.91 6.70 0.08
CA LEU A 246 1.29 8.10 0.08
C LEU A 246 2.26 8.29 1.23
N ARG A 247 3.44 8.83 0.94
CA ARG A 247 4.24 9.33 2.04
C ARG A 247 3.46 10.47 2.68
N PRO A 248 3.22 10.42 4.00
CA PRO A 248 2.87 11.65 4.68
C PRO A 248 4.05 12.57 4.42
N PHE A 249 3.79 13.69 3.73
CA PHE A 249 4.69 14.82 3.76
C PHE A 249 4.77 15.22 5.22
N SER A 250 5.66 14.55 5.96
CA SER A 250 6.10 15.02 7.27
C SER A 250 6.54 16.42 6.98
N ALA A 251 6.03 17.38 7.74
CA ALA A 251 6.38 18.78 7.74
C ALA A 251 7.90 18.97 8.00
N LEU A 252 8.75 18.44 7.12
CA LEU A 252 10.21 18.52 7.12
C LEU A 252 10.68 19.68 6.21
N ARG A 253 9.71 20.48 5.75
CA ARG A 253 9.90 21.88 5.37
C ARG A 253 9.05 22.82 6.21
N SER A 254 8.64 22.43 7.41
CA SER A 254 8.38 23.44 8.43
C SER A 254 9.73 24.07 8.80
N ASN A 255 10.14 25.07 8.01
CA ASN A 255 10.67 26.32 8.57
C ASN A 255 9.57 27.01 9.40
N GLU A 256 8.87 26.23 10.24
CA GLU A 256 8.30 26.75 11.46
C GLU A 256 9.53 27.19 12.25
N LYS A 257 9.85 28.49 12.07
CA LYS A 257 10.11 29.34 13.23
C LYS A 257 9.26 28.75 14.34
N PRO A 258 9.87 28.31 15.48
CA PRO A 258 9.10 27.74 16.56
C PRO A 258 7.92 28.66 16.73
N LEU A 259 6.70 28.15 16.53
CA LEU A 259 5.49 28.85 16.92
C LEU A 259 5.86 29.37 18.29
N HIS A 260 6.03 30.69 18.37
CA HIS A 260 6.23 31.33 19.65
C HIS A 260 4.97 30.92 20.38
N GLN A 261 5.12 29.90 21.22
CA GLN A 261 4.21 29.64 22.28
C GLN A 261 4.30 30.95 23.05
N ILE A 262 3.38 31.86 22.73
CA ILE A 262 3.06 32.96 23.60
C ILE A 262 2.45 32.24 24.78
N ILE A 263 3.33 31.74 25.64
CA ILE A 263 3.04 31.60 27.05
C ILE A 263 2.78 33.05 27.43
N SER A 264 1.51 33.44 27.32
CA SER A 264 1.01 34.65 27.93
C SER A 264 1.28 34.43 29.41
N LEU A 265 2.39 34.97 29.89
CA LEU A 265 2.64 35.06 31.32
C LEU A 265 1.44 35.82 31.88
N PRO A 266 0.64 35.22 32.77
CA PRO A 266 -0.50 35.92 33.35
C PRO A 266 0.04 37.12 34.12
N GLY A 267 -0.13 38.33 33.56
CA GLY A 267 0.26 39.57 34.23
C GLY A 267 0.76 40.74 33.37
N GLN A 268 0.88 40.62 32.04
CA GLN A 268 1.48 41.70 31.22
C GLN A 268 0.60 42.38 30.16
N ASP A 269 -0.70 42.10 30.10
CA ASP A 269 -1.55 42.67 29.02
C ASP A 269 -1.94 44.15 29.23
N GLY A 270 -1.50 44.79 30.31
CA GLY A 270 -1.85 46.20 30.60
C GLY A 270 -3.36 46.43 30.80
N ILE A 271 -4.14 45.35 30.93
CA ILE A 271 -5.59 45.38 31.16
C ILE A 271 -5.83 45.52 32.66
N LYS A 272 -6.41 46.64 33.07
CA LYS A 272 -6.85 46.87 34.45
C LYS A 272 -8.38 46.83 34.52
N THR A 273 -8.90 46.26 35.60
CA THR A 273 -10.33 46.32 35.91
C THR A 273 -10.58 47.50 36.84
N ARG A 274 -11.34 48.50 36.38
CA ARG A 274 -11.72 49.69 37.14
C ARG A 274 -13.15 49.51 37.68
N PRO A 275 -13.39 49.66 38.99
CA PRO A 275 -14.76 49.63 39.52
C PRO A 275 -15.56 50.83 39.03
N LEU A 276 -16.82 50.61 38.69
CA LEU A 276 -17.81 51.65 38.40
C LEU A 276 -18.55 51.96 39.70
N LEU A 277 -18.46 53.21 40.15
CA LEU A 277 -19.11 53.69 41.37
C LEU A 277 -20.38 54.47 41.01
N ASP A 278 -21.45 54.34 41.80
CA ASP A 278 -22.62 55.23 41.73
C ASP A 278 -22.37 56.59 42.40
N GLU A 279 -23.38 57.47 42.36
CA GLU A 279 -23.34 58.80 42.97
C GLU A 279 -23.14 58.75 44.50
N ASP A 280 -23.49 57.63 45.13
CA ASP A 280 -23.32 57.39 46.57
C ASP A 280 -21.97 56.71 46.90
N GLY A 281 -21.14 56.41 45.89
CA GLY A 281 -19.84 55.78 46.04
C GLY A 281 -19.89 54.25 46.21
N ASN A 282 -21.02 53.60 45.95
CA ASN A 282 -21.13 52.14 45.95
C ASN A 282 -20.69 51.56 44.60
N VAL A 283 -20.06 50.38 44.63
CA VAL A 283 -19.63 49.67 43.41
C VAL A 283 -20.85 49.04 42.71
N VAL A 284 -21.21 49.56 41.55
CA VAL A 284 -22.32 49.05 40.72
C VAL A 284 -21.84 48.09 39.63
N GLY A 285 -20.54 48.14 39.30
CA GLY A 285 -19.96 47.22 38.32
C GLY A 285 -18.46 47.37 38.20
N SER A 286 -17.90 46.80 37.15
CA SER A 286 -16.50 46.95 36.80
C SER A 286 -16.32 47.00 35.30
N GLU A 287 -15.37 47.78 34.84
CA GLU A 287 -15.04 47.96 33.43
C GLU A 287 -13.57 47.62 33.20
N ARG A 288 -13.26 46.89 32.12
CA ARG A 288 -11.87 46.59 31.76
C ARG A 288 -11.35 47.68 30.82
N VAL A 289 -10.23 48.26 31.21
CA VAL A 289 -9.54 49.31 30.44
C VAL A 289 -8.14 48.84 30.07
N ARG A 290 -7.73 49.07 28.82
CA ARG A 290 -6.37 48.88 28.36
C ARG A 290 -5.60 50.18 28.56
N ILE A 291 -4.46 50.11 29.23
CA ILE A 291 -3.59 51.27 29.38
C ILE A 291 -2.85 51.50 28.05
N ILE A 292 -3.00 52.68 27.47
CA ILE A 292 -2.22 53.13 26.33
C ILE A 292 -0.90 53.71 26.88
N LEU A 293 0.22 53.09 26.50
CA LEU A 293 1.56 53.57 26.82
C LEU A 293 2.10 54.42 25.67
N ASP A 294 2.88 55.44 25.98
CA ASP A 294 3.69 56.16 24.98
C ASP A 294 4.93 55.37 24.57
N GLU A 295 5.70 55.92 23.62
CA GLU A 295 6.95 55.34 23.10
C GLU A 295 8.01 55.11 24.18
N THR A 296 7.89 55.75 25.35
CA THR A 296 8.80 55.60 26.49
C THR A 296 8.28 54.64 27.56
N GLY A 297 7.09 54.06 27.35
CA GLY A 297 6.45 53.14 28.28
C GLY A 297 5.64 53.80 29.40
N HIS A 298 5.36 55.11 29.32
CA HIS A 298 4.54 55.81 30.31
C HIS A 298 3.05 55.80 29.92
N PRO A 299 2.11 55.65 30.87
CA PRO A 299 0.68 55.64 30.59
C PRO A 299 0.18 57.02 30.17
N ILE A 300 -0.32 57.13 28.94
CA ILE A 300 -0.89 58.36 28.36
C ILE A 300 -2.42 58.35 28.29
N GLY A 301 -3.05 57.18 28.48
CA GLY A 301 -4.50 57.08 28.47
C GLY A 301 -5.02 55.70 28.83
N GLU A 302 -6.35 55.61 28.94
CA GLU A 302 -7.09 54.37 29.14
C GLU A 302 -8.10 54.23 27.99
N GLU A 303 -8.13 53.07 27.35
CA GLU A 303 -9.12 52.72 26.34
C GLU A 303 -10.09 51.68 26.93
N LYS A 304 -11.39 51.95 26.83
CA LYS A 304 -12.43 50.99 27.22
C LYS A 304 -12.40 49.79 26.28
N ILE A 305 -12.23 48.60 26.84
CA ILE A 305 -12.31 47.37 26.06
C ILE A 305 -13.78 46.95 26.00
N ASP A 306 -14.33 46.91 24.79
CA ASP A 306 -15.60 46.24 24.52
C ASP A 306 -15.34 44.73 24.41
N GLU A 307 -15.64 43.98 25.48
CA GLU A 307 -15.39 42.54 25.54
C GLU A 307 -16.16 41.76 24.47
N GLU A 308 -17.33 42.24 24.05
CA GLU A 308 -18.13 41.58 23.03
C GLU A 308 -17.51 41.78 21.65
N ALA A 309 -16.96 42.97 21.37
CA ALA A 309 -16.22 43.24 20.15
C ALA A 309 -14.91 42.44 20.06
N GLU A 310 -14.14 42.31 21.16
CA GLU A 310 -12.90 41.52 21.18
C GLU A 310 -13.16 40.02 20.98
N ARG A 311 -14.18 39.47 21.65
CA ARG A 311 -14.55 38.06 21.46
C ARG A 311 -14.91 37.78 20.00
N LYS A 312 -15.70 38.66 19.39
CA LYS A 312 -16.10 38.53 17.98
C LYS A 312 -14.91 38.64 17.03
N ALA A 313 -13.96 39.54 17.30
CA ALA A 313 -12.73 39.67 16.53
C ALA A 313 -11.81 38.43 16.68
N GLN A 314 -11.75 37.83 17.87
CA GLN A 314 -10.99 36.59 18.09
C GLN A 314 -11.62 35.39 17.38
N GLU A 315 -12.95 35.24 17.44
CA GLU A 315 -13.67 34.20 16.71
C GLU A 315 -13.50 34.36 15.19
N GLU A 316 -13.58 35.58 14.68
CA GLU A 316 -13.37 35.86 13.25
C GLU A 316 -11.92 35.58 12.83
N LYS A 317 -10.94 35.95 13.65
CA LYS A 317 -9.53 35.63 13.39
C LYS A 317 -9.29 34.12 13.42
N PHE A 318 -9.81 33.42 14.42
CA PHE A 318 -9.70 31.97 14.51
C PHE A 318 -10.32 31.28 13.29
N LYS A 319 -11.50 31.73 12.87
CA LYS A 319 -12.16 31.23 11.66
C LYS A 319 -11.34 31.50 10.41
N LYS A 320 -10.74 32.69 10.28
CA LYS A 320 -9.90 33.06 9.13
C LYS A 320 -8.60 32.26 9.10
N ASP A 321 -7.97 32.06 10.25
CA ASP A 321 -6.76 31.24 10.38
C ASP A 321 -7.07 29.77 10.04
N GLN A 322 -8.25 29.27 10.42
CA GLN A 322 -8.73 27.93 10.04
C GLN A 322 -8.99 27.82 8.52
N GLU A 323 -9.69 28.78 7.93
CA GLU A 323 -9.95 28.82 6.48
C GLU A 323 -8.66 28.96 5.66
N GLU A 324 -7.68 29.73 6.16
CA GLU A 324 -6.37 29.89 5.52
C GLU A 324 -5.52 28.62 5.65
N ALA A 325 -5.56 27.92 6.79
CA ALA A 325 -4.90 26.63 6.96
C ALA A 325 -5.50 25.56 6.04
N GLU A 326 -6.84 25.47 5.95
CA GLU A 326 -7.52 24.57 5.02
C GLU A 326 -7.18 24.91 3.56
N ARG A 327 -7.08 26.20 3.22
CA ARG A 327 -6.66 26.64 1.88
C ARG A 327 -5.20 26.29 1.58
N GLN A 328 -4.28 26.54 2.50
CA GLN A 328 -2.86 26.20 2.33
C GLN A 328 -2.66 24.70 2.21
N GLU A 329 -3.37 23.91 3.02
CA GLU A 329 -3.40 22.46 2.92
C GLU A 329 -3.87 22.02 1.52
N LEU A 330 -4.97 22.59 1.01
CA LEU A 330 -5.48 22.31 -0.34
C LEU A 330 -4.50 22.72 -1.46
N GLU A 331 -3.86 23.89 -1.36
CA GLU A 331 -2.86 24.37 -2.34
C GLU A 331 -1.59 23.49 -2.33
N GLU A 332 -1.14 23.04 -1.16
CA GLU A 332 -0.02 22.10 -1.02
C GLU A 332 -0.34 20.73 -1.63
N TYR A 333 -1.59 20.26 -1.50
CA TYR A 333 -2.08 19.06 -2.18
C TYR A 333 -2.23 19.23 -3.71
N GLU A 334 -2.40 20.45 -4.21
CA GLU A 334 -2.56 20.69 -5.65
C GLU A 334 -1.21 20.74 -6.39
N TYR A 335 -0.12 21.08 -5.70
CA TYR A 335 1.20 21.28 -6.31
C TYR A 335 2.26 20.21 -6.00
N ASN A 336 2.09 19.40 -4.95
CA ASN A 336 3.04 18.36 -4.62
C ASN A 336 2.80 17.11 -5.49
N GLU A 337 3.75 16.82 -6.37
CA GLU A 337 3.93 15.50 -6.97
C GLU A 337 3.93 14.46 -5.83
N PHE A 338 2.87 13.66 -5.72
CA PHE A 338 2.71 12.68 -4.66
C PHE A 338 3.94 11.74 -4.67
N ASP A 339 4.75 11.79 -3.61
CA ASP A 339 5.85 10.83 -3.44
C ASP A 339 5.23 9.50 -3.00
N ILE A 340 5.02 8.62 -3.98
CA ILE A 340 4.39 7.31 -3.79
C ILE A 340 5.48 6.30 -3.51
N GLU A 341 5.50 5.81 -2.27
CA GLU A 341 6.36 4.71 -1.86
C GLU A 341 5.73 3.39 -2.33
N CYS A 342 6.49 2.64 -3.12
CA CYS A 342 6.10 1.32 -3.62
C CYS A 342 6.90 0.25 -2.88
N ASP A 343 6.20 -0.52 -2.06
CA ASP A 343 6.75 -1.68 -1.37
C ASP A 343 6.23 -2.97 -2.06
N PRO A 344 7.10 -3.74 -2.73
CA PRO A 344 6.73 -5.07 -3.20
C PRO A 344 6.60 -5.98 -1.97
N LEU A 345 5.36 -6.28 -1.57
CA LEU A 345 5.08 -7.12 -0.41
C LEU A 345 4.64 -8.51 -0.86
N GLY A 346 5.24 -9.53 -0.23
CA GLY A 346 4.94 -10.93 -0.54
C GLY A 346 5.39 -11.40 -1.92
N THR A 347 6.26 -10.64 -2.60
CA THR A 347 6.88 -11.07 -3.87
C THR A 347 8.09 -11.95 -3.55
N SER A 348 8.17 -13.16 -4.12
CA SER A 348 9.31 -14.03 -3.90
C SER A 348 10.60 -13.44 -4.49
N GLU A 349 11.78 -13.85 -4.01
CA GLU A 349 13.05 -13.41 -4.60
C GLU A 349 13.13 -13.77 -6.09
N GLN A 350 12.57 -14.91 -6.47
CA GLN A 350 12.48 -15.34 -7.87
C GLN A 350 11.60 -14.37 -8.68
N ASP A 351 10.40 -14.04 -8.18
CA ASP A 351 9.49 -13.11 -8.86
C ASP A 351 10.09 -11.70 -9.01
N LEU A 352 10.93 -11.27 -8.06
CA LEU A 352 11.68 -10.01 -8.13
C LEU A 352 12.78 -10.07 -9.20
N GLU A 353 13.48 -11.20 -9.32
CA GLU A 353 14.51 -11.38 -10.34
C GLU A 353 13.90 -11.47 -11.74
N GLU A 354 12.77 -12.17 -11.88
CA GLU A 354 11.98 -12.21 -13.12
C GLU A 354 11.51 -10.79 -13.52
N GLU A 355 11.06 -9.99 -12.56
CA GLU A 355 10.67 -8.60 -12.78
C GLU A 355 11.86 -7.76 -13.29
N LYS A 356 13.02 -7.86 -12.64
CA LYS A 356 14.24 -7.15 -13.06
C LYS A 356 14.70 -7.56 -14.45
N GLN A 357 14.66 -8.85 -14.76
CA GLN A 357 15.03 -9.37 -16.08
C GLN A 357 14.05 -8.90 -17.16
N ALA A 358 12.74 -8.94 -16.86
CA ALA A 358 11.71 -8.43 -17.76
C ALA A 358 11.87 -6.93 -18.02
N GLU A 359 12.19 -6.13 -16.99
CA GLU A 359 12.46 -4.71 -17.12
C GLU A 359 13.70 -4.45 -17.99
N LYS A 360 14.77 -5.24 -17.80
CA LYS A 360 15.98 -5.16 -18.63
C LYS A 360 15.68 -5.48 -20.09
N LEU A 361 14.96 -6.57 -20.36
CA LEU A 361 14.56 -6.96 -21.71
C LEU A 361 13.64 -5.91 -22.36
N ALA A 362 12.73 -5.30 -21.59
CA ALA A 362 11.89 -4.21 -22.08
C ALA A 362 12.73 -2.99 -22.49
N LYS A 363 13.72 -2.60 -21.67
CA LYS A 363 14.66 -1.52 -22.01
C LYS A 363 15.49 -1.83 -23.25
N GLU A 364 15.96 -3.08 -23.40
CA GLU A 364 16.68 -3.53 -24.59
C GLU A 364 15.80 -3.47 -25.85
N ALA A 365 14.53 -3.88 -25.75
CA ALA A 365 13.56 -3.78 -26.83
C ALA A 365 13.28 -2.32 -27.22
N GLU A 366 13.12 -1.40 -26.26
CA GLU A 366 12.97 0.04 -26.54
C GLU A 366 14.20 0.62 -27.26
N ILE A 367 15.40 0.18 -26.88
CA ILE A 367 16.64 0.60 -27.57
C ILE A 367 16.66 0.05 -29.00
N ALA A 368 16.21 -1.19 -29.23
CA ALA A 368 16.12 -1.78 -30.55
C ALA A 368 15.10 -1.06 -31.44
N ASP A 369 13.92 -0.74 -30.92
CA ASP A 369 12.90 0.05 -31.63
C ASP A 369 13.41 1.46 -31.95
N PHE A 370 14.09 2.11 -31.00
CA PHE A 370 14.75 3.39 -31.25
C PHE A 370 15.80 3.30 -32.36
N LYS A 371 16.61 2.23 -32.38
CA LYS A 371 17.58 1.98 -33.45
C LYS A 371 16.90 1.83 -34.80
N LYS A 372 15.78 1.13 -34.88
CA LYS A 372 15.00 0.98 -36.11
C LYS A 372 14.48 2.32 -36.61
N ILE A 373 13.87 3.12 -35.73
CA ILE A 373 13.41 4.49 -36.05
C ILE A 373 14.58 5.35 -36.55
N TRP A 374 15.76 5.21 -35.92
CA TRP A 374 16.95 5.95 -36.32
C TRP A 374 17.40 5.60 -37.74
N GLU A 375 17.44 4.32 -38.09
CA GLU A 375 17.76 3.87 -39.45
C GLU A 375 16.72 4.33 -40.49
N GLU A 376 15.44 4.40 -40.13
CA GLU A 376 14.40 4.99 -40.99
C GLU A 376 14.63 6.48 -41.23
N ILE A 377 15.06 7.24 -40.22
CA ILE A 377 15.39 8.66 -40.36
C ILE A 377 16.59 8.87 -41.28
N LYS A 378 17.61 8.01 -41.22
CA LYS A 378 18.78 8.09 -42.12
C LYS A 378 18.42 7.98 -43.60
N LEU A 379 17.36 7.22 -43.91
CA LEU A 379 16.91 6.99 -45.29
C LEU A 379 16.14 8.18 -45.89
N ILE A 380 15.79 9.20 -45.10
CA ILE A 380 15.05 10.38 -45.59
C ILE A 380 15.97 11.25 -46.47
N PRO A 381 15.71 11.39 -47.78
CA PRO A 381 16.61 12.12 -48.68
C PRO A 381 16.62 13.63 -48.44
N ASP A 382 15.49 14.21 -48.04
CA ASP A 382 15.37 15.65 -47.75
C ASP A 382 16.04 16.01 -46.42
N GLU A 383 17.05 16.88 -46.47
CA GLU A 383 17.86 17.24 -45.30
C GLU A 383 17.04 18.02 -44.26
N LYS A 384 16.06 18.82 -44.70
CA LYS A 384 15.22 19.62 -43.81
C LYS A 384 14.23 18.75 -43.06
N GLU A 385 13.57 17.81 -43.74
CA GLU A 385 12.68 16.82 -43.12
C GLU A 385 13.46 15.91 -42.16
N ARG A 386 14.64 15.43 -42.57
CA ARG A 386 15.53 14.64 -41.71
C ARG A 386 15.90 15.40 -40.44
N GLY A 387 16.36 16.65 -40.59
CA GLY A 387 16.72 17.51 -39.46
C GLY A 387 15.55 17.78 -38.51
N MET A 388 14.33 17.98 -39.04
CA MET A 388 13.13 18.18 -38.24
C MET A 388 12.78 16.93 -37.42
N LYS A 389 12.74 15.74 -38.05
CA LYS A 389 12.48 14.50 -37.31
C LYS A 389 13.57 14.23 -36.28
N LEU A 390 14.84 14.45 -36.62
CA LEU A 390 15.95 14.31 -35.68
C LEU A 390 15.79 15.22 -34.46
N GLY A 391 15.41 16.48 -34.68
CA GLY A 391 15.18 17.46 -33.63
C GLY A 391 14.05 17.03 -32.70
N TYR A 392 12.94 16.53 -33.26
CA TYR A 392 11.82 16.01 -32.49
C TYR A 392 12.23 14.83 -31.59
N TYR A 393 12.92 13.83 -32.14
CA TYR A 393 13.36 12.66 -31.36
C TYR A 393 14.41 13.02 -30.30
N LYS A 394 15.35 13.92 -30.62
CA LYS A 394 16.32 14.42 -29.64
C LYS A 394 15.62 15.15 -28.49
N ALA A 395 14.65 16.01 -28.79
CA ALA A 395 13.90 16.73 -27.77
C ALA A 395 13.08 15.76 -26.89
N ALA A 396 12.39 14.80 -27.49
CA ALA A 396 11.63 13.78 -26.75
C ALA A 396 12.54 12.92 -25.86
N PHE A 397 13.70 12.50 -26.36
CA PHE A 397 14.69 11.75 -25.58
C PHE A 397 15.23 12.56 -24.40
N TRP A 398 15.63 13.81 -24.60
CA TRP A 398 16.15 14.63 -23.50
C TRP A 398 15.09 14.92 -22.44
N LYS A 399 13.84 15.17 -22.86
CA LYS A 399 12.71 15.32 -21.93
C LYS A 399 12.50 14.06 -21.08
N TYR A 400 12.61 12.88 -21.69
CA TYR A 400 12.55 11.60 -20.97
C TYR A 400 13.72 11.44 -19.98
N VAL A 401 14.95 11.75 -20.40
CA VAL A 401 16.15 11.66 -19.54
C VAL A 401 16.06 12.62 -18.35
N GLU A 402 15.54 13.82 -18.57
CA GLU A 402 15.30 14.80 -17.51
C GLU A 402 14.26 14.30 -16.51
N GLN A 403 13.12 13.81 -17.00
CA GLN A 403 12.09 13.20 -16.15
C GLN A 403 12.63 12.02 -15.33
N MET A 404 13.41 11.12 -15.94
CA MET A 404 14.05 10.00 -15.24
C MET A 404 15.06 10.49 -14.19
N ARG A 405 15.84 11.54 -14.51
CA ARG A 405 16.81 12.12 -13.57
C ARG A 405 16.09 12.71 -12.35
N ASP A 406 14.98 13.42 -12.55
CA ASP A 406 14.21 14.02 -11.46
C ASP A 406 13.57 12.95 -10.57
N GLN A 407 13.07 11.87 -11.18
CA GLN A 407 12.59 10.69 -10.46
C GLN A 407 13.68 10.00 -9.64
N ILE A 408 14.90 9.89 -10.19
CA ILE A 408 16.02 9.32 -9.44
C ILE A 408 16.39 10.26 -8.29
N ASN A 409 16.50 11.57 -8.53
CA ASN A 409 16.93 12.52 -7.50
C ASN A 409 15.94 12.65 -6.32
N SER A 410 14.64 12.42 -6.56
CA SER A 410 13.60 12.40 -5.53
C SER A 410 13.62 11.16 -4.64
N HIS A 411 14.32 10.09 -5.03
CA HIS A 411 14.41 8.89 -4.22
C HIS A 411 15.21 9.16 -2.90
N PRO A 412 14.70 8.78 -1.71
CA PRO A 412 15.34 9.17 -0.44
C PRO A 412 16.62 8.37 -0.14
N ASP A 413 16.68 7.13 -0.58
CA ASP A 413 17.83 6.25 -0.39
C ASP A 413 18.95 6.60 -1.37
N GLU A 414 20.08 7.07 -0.85
CA GLU A 414 21.26 7.45 -1.61
C GLU A 414 21.89 6.29 -2.39
N ALA A 415 21.87 5.07 -1.85
CA ALA A 415 22.44 3.90 -2.52
C ALA A 415 21.61 3.54 -3.76
N LYS A 416 20.28 3.50 -3.60
CA LYS A 416 19.35 3.27 -4.72
C LYS A 416 19.44 4.38 -5.77
N ARG A 417 19.59 5.65 -5.36
CA ARG A 417 19.84 6.76 -6.30
C ARG A 417 21.09 6.55 -7.12
N ALA A 418 22.20 6.17 -6.49
CA ALA A 418 23.47 5.96 -7.17
C ALA A 418 23.36 4.80 -8.18
N GLU A 419 22.71 3.70 -7.80
CA GLU A 419 22.45 2.55 -8.67
C GLU A 419 21.60 2.95 -9.89
N GLN A 420 20.45 3.57 -9.66
CA GLN A 420 19.56 4.00 -10.75
C GLN A 420 20.22 5.04 -11.67
N MET A 421 21.01 5.96 -11.11
CA MET A 421 21.76 6.95 -11.90
C MET A 421 22.83 6.29 -12.77
N ALA A 422 23.47 5.22 -12.30
CA ALA A 422 24.40 4.44 -13.11
C ALA A 422 23.67 3.78 -14.30
N THR A 423 22.52 3.16 -14.07
CA THR A 423 21.68 2.58 -15.13
C THR A 423 21.22 3.63 -16.14
N LEU A 424 20.79 4.81 -15.68
CA LEU A 424 20.41 5.91 -16.58
C LEU A 424 21.59 6.39 -17.43
N LYS A 425 22.79 6.48 -16.86
CA LYS A 425 24.00 6.84 -17.62
C LYS A 425 24.32 5.83 -18.71
N GLU A 426 24.19 4.53 -18.43
CA GLU A 426 24.39 3.48 -19.44
C GLU A 426 23.34 3.57 -20.56
N TYR A 427 22.07 3.77 -20.20
CA TYR A 427 21.00 3.97 -21.18
C TYR A 427 21.24 5.19 -22.08
N VAL A 428 21.60 6.33 -21.47
CA VAL A 428 21.90 7.56 -22.21
C VAL A 428 23.10 7.36 -23.13
N LYS A 429 24.15 6.69 -22.65
CA LYS A 429 25.33 6.37 -23.45
C LYS A 429 24.95 5.51 -24.67
N ALA A 430 24.19 4.44 -24.47
CA ALA A 430 23.75 3.54 -25.55
C ALA A 430 22.93 4.29 -26.62
N ARG A 431 21.98 5.14 -26.23
CA ARG A 431 21.21 5.96 -27.19
C ARG A 431 22.05 7.03 -27.89
N MET A 432 22.98 7.67 -27.18
CA MET A 432 23.87 8.68 -27.77
C MET A 432 24.82 8.06 -28.79
N GLU A 433 25.32 6.84 -28.56
CA GLU A 433 26.13 6.10 -29.53
C GLU A 433 25.36 5.80 -30.82
N ILE A 434 24.07 5.43 -30.70
CA ILE A 434 23.19 5.26 -31.88
C ILE A 434 23.04 6.60 -32.61
N MET A 435 22.82 7.70 -31.89
CA MET A 435 22.63 9.02 -32.50
C MET A 435 23.89 9.61 -33.16
N TRP A 436 25.07 9.13 -32.78
CA TRP A 436 26.34 9.57 -33.33
C TRP A 436 26.74 8.80 -34.60
N GLN A 437 26.22 7.59 -34.78
CA GLN A 437 26.38 6.74 -35.98
C GLN A 437 25.35 7.09 -37.04
#